data_AF-A0AA85KDR3-F1
#
_entry.id   AF-A0AA85KDR3-F1
#
_cell.length_a   1.000
_cell.length_b   1.000
_cell.length_c   1.000
_cell.angle_alpha   90.00
_cell.angle_beta   90.00
_cell.angle_gamma   90.00
#
_symmetry.space_group_name_H-M   'P 1'
#
loop_
_entity.id
_entity.type
_entity.pdbx_description
1 polymer ?
#
loop_
_entity_poly.entity_id
_entity_poly.type
_entity_poly.pdbx_seq_one_letter_code
_entity_poly.pdbx_strand_id
1 'polypeptide(L)'
;MLQNMSDLEVNKETLKALVQMCIDMHQSVVRNTELFKHELNRHNYVTPTSFLELLTVLLNCILTEIITARNRTHTGLDKLLHTEEVVSKLQEELEIKKPELEKAVEDSKATMEEITRDSKIAEETHSVVAHEEQQAMKKSP
;
A
#
# COMPACT_ATOMS: atom_id res chain seq x y z
N MET A 1 -11.66 -28.42 17.08
CA MET A 1 -11.13 -27.07 17.40
C MET A 1 -9.69 -27.07 17.92
N LEU A 2 -9.23 -28.09 18.65
CA LEU A 2 -7.80 -28.23 19.01
C LEU A 2 -6.87 -28.65 17.86
N GLN A 3 -7.40 -28.94 16.67
CA GLN A 3 -6.63 -29.39 15.50
C GLN A 3 -5.79 -28.29 14.85
N ASN A 4 -6.02 -27.00 15.15
CA ASN A 4 -5.18 -25.90 14.65
C ASN A 4 -3.99 -25.58 15.58
N MET A 5 -3.80 -26.35 16.67
CA MET A 5 -2.67 -26.19 17.60
C MET A 5 -1.39 -26.89 17.14
N SER A 6 -1.46 -27.73 16.10
CA SER A 6 -0.31 -28.52 15.63
C SER A 6 0.82 -27.67 15.03
N ASP A 7 0.54 -26.41 14.67
CA ASP A 7 1.53 -25.49 14.09
C ASP A 7 2.25 -24.64 15.15
N LEU A 8 1.83 -24.71 16.41
CA LEU A 8 2.48 -23.98 17.50
C LEU A 8 3.46 -24.93 18.20
N GLU A 9 4.72 -24.93 17.76
CA GLU A 9 5.81 -25.57 18.49
C GLU A 9 6.06 -24.82 19.81
N VAL A 10 5.20 -25.06 20.81
CA VAL A 10 5.33 -24.47 22.13
C VAL A 10 6.32 -25.31 22.94
N ASN A 11 7.41 -24.67 23.38
CA ASN A 11 8.33 -25.29 24.33
C ASN A 11 7.57 -25.79 25.57
N LYS A 12 7.93 -26.97 26.09
CA LYS A 12 7.33 -27.58 27.30
C LYS A 12 7.33 -26.62 28.50
N GLU A 13 8.36 -25.78 28.63
CA GLU A 13 8.44 -24.77 29.69
C GLU A 13 7.36 -23.69 29.52
N THR A 14 7.20 -23.18 28.30
CA THR A 14 6.16 -22.20 27.95
C THR A 14 4.77 -22.79 28.16
N LEU A 15 4.55 -24.05 27.75
CA LEU A 15 3.29 -24.74 27.98
C LEU A 15 2.98 -24.84 29.49
N LYS A 16 3.96 -25.20 30.31
CA LYS A 16 3.80 -25.27 31.77
C LYS A 16 3.46 -23.91 32.37
N ALA A 17 4.12 -22.83 31.90
CA ALA A 17 3.83 -21.47 32.34
C ALA A 17 2.41 -21.03 31.95
N LEU A 18 1.96 -21.34 30.73
CA LEU A 18 0.60 -21.05 30.26
C LEU A 18 -0.46 -21.78 31.08
N VAL A 19 -0.23 -23.05 31.38
CA VAL A 19 -1.13 -23.83 32.26
C VAL A 19 -1.20 -23.21 33.65
N GLN A 20 -0.05 -22.84 34.23
CA GLN A 20 -0.02 -22.21 35.55
C GLN A 20 -0.77 -20.87 35.56
N MET A 21 -0.57 -20.04 34.54
CA MET A 21 -1.29 -18.77 34.39
C MET A 21 -2.81 -18.97 34.36
N CYS A 22 -3.31 -19.96 33.61
CA CYS A 22 -4.74 -20.26 33.55
C CYS A 22 -5.29 -20.70 34.91
N ILE A 23 -4.52 -21.50 35.66
CA ILE A 23 -4.87 -21.94 37.02
C ILE A 23 -4.96 -20.72 37.94
N ASP A 24 -3.95 -19.85 37.93
CA ASP A 24 -3.89 -18.68 38.81
C ASP A 24 -5.04 -17.70 38.51
N MET A 25 -5.35 -17.48 37.23
CA MET A 25 -6.51 -16.69 36.81
C MET A 25 -7.81 -17.28 37.34
N HIS A 26 -8.04 -18.58 37.16
CA HIS A 26 -9.26 -19.23 37.63
C HIS A 26 -9.40 -19.17 39.16
N GLN A 27 -8.32 -19.45 39.89
CA GLN A 27 -8.28 -19.35 41.35
C GLN A 27 -8.50 -17.92 41.85
N SER A 28 -8.04 -16.91 41.12
CA SER A 28 -8.33 -15.51 41.46
C SER A 28 -9.83 -15.21 41.43
N VAL A 29 -10.55 -15.72 40.43
CA VAL A 29 -12.00 -15.54 40.31
C VAL A 29 -12.76 -16.28 41.41
N VAL A 30 -12.27 -17.48 41.81
CA VAL A 30 -12.83 -18.21 42.96
C VAL A 30 -12.72 -17.37 44.24
N ARG A 31 -11.53 -16.83 44.55
CA ARG A 31 -11.34 -15.97 45.73
C ARG A 31 -12.19 -14.70 45.67
N ASN A 32 -12.25 -14.06 44.51
CA ASN A 32 -13.06 -12.86 44.32
C ASN A 32 -14.56 -13.14 44.42
N THR A 33 -15.00 -14.36 44.09
CA THR A 33 -16.39 -14.79 44.25
C THR A 33 -16.79 -14.88 45.72
N GLU A 34 -15.89 -15.36 46.58
CA GLU A 34 -16.09 -15.38 48.04
C GLU A 34 -16.18 -13.96 48.61
N LEU A 35 -15.26 -13.07 48.18
CA LEU A 35 -15.28 -11.66 48.57
C LEU A 35 -16.56 -10.95 48.12
N PHE A 36 -16.97 -11.17 46.87
CA PHE A 36 -18.19 -10.61 46.31
C PHE A 36 -19.44 -11.05 47.09
N LYS A 37 -19.46 -12.30 47.55
CA LYS A 37 -20.52 -12.79 48.42
C LYS A 37 -20.48 -12.14 49.79
N HIS A 38 -19.29 -11.93 50.38
CA HIS A 38 -19.14 -11.29 51.68
C HIS A 38 -19.57 -9.82 51.66
N GLU A 39 -19.15 -9.06 50.65
CA GLU A 39 -19.35 -7.60 50.58
C GLU A 39 -20.76 -7.22 50.10
N LEU A 40 -21.28 -7.93 49.10
CA LEU A 40 -22.52 -7.55 48.41
C LEU A 40 -23.65 -8.55 48.61
N ASN A 41 -23.42 -9.63 49.37
CA ASN A 41 -24.36 -10.73 49.59
C ASN A 41 -24.86 -11.39 48.28
N ARG A 42 -24.13 -11.23 47.16
CA ARG A 42 -24.47 -11.80 45.85
C ARG A 42 -23.70 -13.09 45.58
N HIS A 43 -24.38 -14.09 45.06
CA HIS A 43 -23.75 -15.35 44.65
C HIS A 43 -23.22 -15.26 43.22
N ASN A 44 -21.97 -15.68 43.04
CA ASN A 44 -21.38 -16.04 41.75
C ASN A 44 -20.92 -17.50 41.83
N TYR A 45 -20.96 -18.24 40.72
CA TYR A 45 -20.62 -19.67 40.71
C TYR A 45 -19.52 -19.92 39.70
N VAL A 46 -18.41 -20.47 40.20
CA VAL A 46 -17.28 -20.88 39.37
C VAL A 46 -17.37 -22.37 39.13
N THR A 47 -17.38 -22.79 37.86
CA THR A 47 -17.57 -24.19 37.45
C THR A 47 -16.44 -24.68 36.54
N PRO A 48 -16.20 -26.00 36.43
CA PRO A 48 -15.25 -26.53 35.45
C PRO A 48 -15.57 -26.09 34.01
N THR A 49 -16.85 -25.91 33.67
CA THR A 49 -17.26 -25.38 32.35
C THR A 49 -16.72 -23.97 32.12
N SER A 50 -16.84 -23.07 33.10
CA SER A 50 -16.29 -21.71 32.99
C SER A 50 -14.76 -21.69 32.82
N PHE A 51 -14.05 -22.72 33.32
CA PHE A 51 -12.62 -22.87 33.07
C PHE A 51 -12.32 -23.26 31.61
N LEU A 52 -13.10 -24.18 31.03
CA LEU A 52 -12.94 -24.56 29.62
C LEU A 52 -13.28 -23.40 28.66
N GLU A 53 -14.27 -22.59 29.03
CA GLU A 53 -14.59 -21.36 28.30
C GLU A 53 -13.43 -20.35 28.35
N LEU A 54 -12.83 -20.14 29.52
CA LEU A 54 -11.62 -19.31 29.68
C LEU A 54 -10.49 -19.76 28.74
N LEU A 55 -10.20 -21.07 28.70
CA LEU A 55 -9.17 -21.63 27.82
C LEU A 55 -9.47 -21.35 26.34
N THR A 56 -10.73 -21.50 25.94
CA THR A 56 -11.15 -21.29 24.56
C THR A 56 -11.02 -19.82 24.17
N VAL A 57 -11.48 -18.90 25.01
CA VAL A 57 -11.38 -17.45 24.76
C VAL A 57 -9.93 -17.00 24.72
N LEU A 58 -9.12 -17.40 25.69
CA LEU A 58 -7.71 -17.03 25.76
C LEU A 58 -6.96 -17.48 24.49
N LEU A 59 -7.17 -18.74 24.08
CA LEU A 59 -6.56 -19.27 22.87
C LEU A 59 -7.00 -18.49 21.63
N ASN A 60 -8.31 -18.22 21.50
CA ASN A 60 -8.83 -17.46 20.36
C ASN A 60 -8.24 -16.06 20.31
N CYS A 61 -8.14 -15.35 21.44
CA CYS A 61 -7.51 -14.03 21.50
C CYS A 61 -6.07 -14.06 20.98
N ILE A 62 -5.24 -14.97 21.53
CA ILE A 62 -3.83 -15.11 21.13
C ILE A 62 -3.70 -15.46 19.64
N LEU A 63 -4.47 -16.44 19.16
CA LEU A 63 -4.42 -16.85 17.76
C LEU A 63 -4.85 -15.72 16.82
N THR A 64 -5.89 -14.97 17.19
CA THR A 64 -6.37 -13.86 16.37
C THR A 64 -5.30 -12.78 16.25
N GLU A 65 -4.66 -12.39 17.35
CA GLU A 65 -3.57 -11.41 17.33
C GLU A 65 -2.41 -11.86 16.43
N ILE A 66 -1.97 -13.11 16.58
CA ILE A 66 -0.87 -13.68 15.78
C ILE A 66 -1.24 -13.71 14.29
N ILE A 67 -2.43 -14.21 13.95
CA ILE A 67 -2.89 -14.30 12.56
C ILE A 67 -3.02 -12.91 11.93
N THR A 68 -3.58 -11.94 12.65
CA THR A 68 -3.71 -10.57 12.18
C THR A 68 -2.33 -9.94 11.94
N ALA A 69 -1.39 -10.10 12.88
CA ALA A 69 -0.03 -9.60 12.71
C ALA A 69 0.68 -10.24 11.52
N ARG A 70 0.57 -11.57 11.38
CA ARG A 70 1.15 -12.33 10.26
C ARG A 70 0.57 -11.90 8.92
N ASN A 71 -0.75 -11.78 8.81
CA ASN A 71 -1.41 -11.36 7.58
C ASN A 71 -1.03 -9.93 7.20
N ARG A 72 -0.94 -9.01 8.16
CA ARG A 72 -0.47 -7.64 7.92
C ARG A 72 0.94 -7.63 7.33
N THR A 73 1.86 -8.40 7.90
CA THR A 73 3.24 -8.50 7.40
C THR A 73 3.29 -9.14 6.02
N HIS A 74 2.54 -10.23 5.80
CA HIS A 74 2.45 -10.89 4.49
C HIS A 74 1.95 -9.94 3.40
N THR A 75 0.82 -9.27 3.63
CA THR A 75 0.27 -8.29 2.68
C THR A 75 1.23 -7.12 2.45
N GLY A 76 1.96 -6.70 3.48
CA GLY A 76 3.00 -5.67 3.34
C GLY A 76 4.12 -6.12 2.41
N LEU A 77 4.62 -7.35 2.62
CA LEU A 77 5.69 -7.94 1.81
C LEU A 77 5.25 -8.14 0.35
N ASP A 78 4.05 -8.66 0.11
CA ASP A 78 3.51 -8.84 -1.23
C ASP A 78 3.46 -7.50 -2.00
N LYS A 79 3.02 -6.44 -1.33
CA LYS A 79 2.96 -5.09 -1.92
C LYS A 79 4.35 -4.57 -2.25
N LEU A 80 5.34 -4.81 -1.38
CA LEU A 80 6.71 -4.38 -1.63
C LEU A 80 7.31 -5.10 -2.84
N LEU A 81 7.16 -6.42 -2.91
CA LEU A 81 7.64 -7.23 -4.04
C LEU A 81 6.96 -6.82 -5.34
N HIS A 82 5.64 -6.62 -5.32
CA HIS A 82 4.92 -6.16 -6.51
C HIS A 82 5.37 -4.75 -6.93
N THR A 83 5.59 -3.85 -5.98
CA THR A 83 6.05 -2.49 -6.29
C THR A 83 7.47 -2.51 -6.86
N GLU A 84 8.35 -3.38 -6.34
CA GLU A 84 9.70 -3.58 -6.88
C GLU A 84 9.66 -4.00 -8.35
N GLU A 85 8.84 -4.98 -8.70
CA GLU A 85 8.64 -5.41 -10.09
C GLU A 85 8.13 -4.27 -10.99
N VAL A 86 7.17 -3.48 -10.50
CA VAL A 86 6.61 -2.35 -11.24
C VAL A 86 7.65 -1.26 -11.44
N VAL A 87 8.42 -0.92 -10.40
CA VAL A 87 9.46 0.10 -10.46
C VAL A 87 10.59 -0.33 -11.41
N SER A 88 10.98 -1.61 -11.41
CA SER A 88 11.97 -2.16 -12.34
C SER A 88 11.54 -1.94 -13.79
N LYS A 89 10.29 -2.26 -14.14
CA LYS A 89 9.74 -2.04 -15.49
C LYS A 89 9.69 -0.56 -15.87
N LEU A 90 9.27 0.29 -14.94
CA LEU A 90 9.24 1.75 -15.18
C LEU A 90 10.64 2.33 -15.41
N GLN A 91 11.66 1.81 -14.73
CA GLN A 91 13.05 2.21 -14.95
C GLN A 91 13.51 1.82 -16.35
N GLU A 92 13.22 0.59 -16.81
CA GLU A 92 13.52 0.15 -18.17
C GLU A 92 12.84 1.04 -19.22
N GLU A 93 11.55 1.34 -19.05
CA GLU A 93 10.81 2.23 -19.95
C GLU A 93 11.40 3.65 -19.99
N LEU A 94 11.85 4.18 -18.85
CA LEU A 94 12.49 5.50 -18.78
C LEU A 94 13.83 5.53 -19.53
N GLU A 95 14.65 4.48 -19.40
CA GLU A 95 15.91 4.38 -20.14
C GLU A 95 15.70 4.32 -21.65
N ILE A 96 14.62 3.70 -22.12
CA ILE A 96 14.25 3.67 -23.54
C ILE A 96 13.74 5.04 -24.02
N LYS A 97 12.88 5.70 -23.23
CA LYS A 97 12.23 6.96 -23.66
C LYS A 97 13.12 8.19 -23.61
N LYS A 98 14.15 8.21 -22.74
CA LYS A 98 15.11 9.33 -22.65
C LYS A 98 15.74 9.69 -24.01
N PRO A 99 16.39 8.78 -24.74
CA PRO A 99 17.02 9.12 -26.03
C PRO A 99 16.01 9.50 -27.10
N GLU A 100 14.81 8.88 -27.11
CA GLU A 100 13.73 9.27 -28.03
C GLU A 100 13.29 10.72 -27.80
N LEU A 101 13.20 11.13 -26.53
CA LEU A 101 12.84 12.49 -26.15
C LEU A 101 13.93 13.49 -26.57
N GLU A 102 15.20 13.17 -26.34
CA GLU A 102 16.33 14.01 -26.79
C GLU A 102 16.32 14.21 -28.30
N LYS A 103 16.08 13.14 -29.07
CA LYS A 103 15.98 13.23 -30.53
C LYS A 103 14.77 14.07 -30.96
N ALA A 104 13.60 13.87 -30.36
CA ALA A 104 12.41 14.64 -30.67
C ALA A 104 12.59 16.14 -30.36
N VAL A 105 13.33 16.47 -29.29
CA VAL A 105 13.70 17.85 -28.96
C VAL A 105 14.61 18.46 -30.04
N GLU A 106 15.62 17.73 -30.49
CA GLU A 106 16.52 18.18 -31.57
C GLU A 106 15.75 18.37 -32.88
N ASP A 107 14.93 17.40 -33.29
CA ASP A 107 14.12 17.46 -34.50
C ASP A 107 13.12 18.64 -34.45
N SER A 108 12.51 18.90 -33.29
CA SER A 108 11.61 20.04 -33.09
C SER A 108 12.34 21.37 -33.20
N LYS A 109 13.57 21.45 -32.68
CA LYS A 109 14.41 22.65 -32.79
C LYS A 109 14.80 22.92 -34.25
N ALA A 110 15.23 21.90 -34.99
CA ALA A 110 15.55 22.02 -36.41
C ALA A 110 14.34 22.49 -37.23
N THR A 111 13.16 21.92 -36.95
CA THR A 111 11.90 22.34 -37.59
C THR A 111 11.56 23.79 -37.28
N MET A 112 11.76 24.24 -36.04
CA MET A 112 11.54 25.64 -35.65
C MET A 112 12.47 26.61 -36.40
N GLU A 113 13.74 26.23 -36.59
CA GLU A 113 14.70 27.03 -37.36
C GLU A 113 14.31 27.13 -38.85
N GLU A 114 13.80 26.05 -39.46
CA GLU A 114 13.26 26.06 -40.82
C GLU A 114 12.02 26.95 -40.95
N ILE A 115 11.04 26.80 -40.06
CA ILE A 115 9.84 27.66 -40.01
C ILE A 115 10.22 29.13 -39.92
N THR A 116 11.24 29.46 -39.12
CA THR A 116 11.69 30.85 -38.96
C THR A 116 12.30 31.41 -40.26
N ARG A 117 13.05 30.59 -41.01
CA ARG A 117 13.60 30.98 -42.33
C ARG A 117 12.49 31.15 -43.36
N ASP A 118 11.59 30.19 -43.46
CA ASP A 118 10.49 30.21 -44.44
C ASP A 118 9.53 31.36 -44.17
N SER A 119 9.24 31.66 -42.90
CA SER A 119 8.41 32.81 -42.50
C SER A 119 9.02 34.13 -42.97
N LYS A 120 10.35 34.27 -42.91
CA LYS A 120 11.04 35.48 -43.38
C LYS A 120 10.95 35.62 -44.91
N ILE A 121 11.17 34.55 -45.64
CA ILE A 121 11.09 34.53 -47.12
C ILE A 121 9.64 34.81 -47.56
N ALA A 122 8.66 34.23 -46.88
CA ALA A 122 7.25 34.46 -47.13
C ALA A 122 6.85 35.92 -46.90
N GLU A 123 7.34 36.54 -45.83
CA GLU A 123 7.08 37.97 -45.54
C GLU A 123 7.72 38.89 -46.60
N GLU A 124 8.96 38.61 -47.01
CA GLU A 124 9.64 39.34 -48.09
C GLU A 124 8.87 39.23 -49.42
N THR A 125 8.44 38.02 -49.78
CA THR A 125 7.65 37.77 -50.99
C THR A 125 6.28 38.44 -50.92
N HIS A 126 5.61 38.37 -49.76
CA HIS A 126 4.33 39.02 -49.52
C HIS A 126 4.44 40.54 -49.69
N SER A 127 5.51 41.16 -49.19
CA SER A 127 5.77 42.59 -49.37
C SER A 127 5.96 42.97 -50.85
N VAL A 128 6.69 42.16 -51.62
CA VAL A 128 6.90 42.38 -53.06
C VAL A 128 5.58 42.28 -53.82
N VAL A 129 4.81 41.21 -53.61
CA VAL A 129 3.50 41.01 -54.27
C VAL A 129 2.55 42.15 -53.92
N ALA A 130 2.46 42.55 -52.65
CA ALA A 130 1.63 43.68 -52.24
C ALA A 130 2.04 44.99 -52.94
N HIS A 131 3.34 45.20 -53.18
CA HIS A 131 3.82 46.37 -53.92
C HIS A 131 3.48 46.28 -55.41
N GLU A 132 3.67 45.13 -56.04
CA GLU A 132 3.33 44.90 -57.45
C GLU A 132 1.81 45.03 -57.70
N GLU A 133 0.97 44.52 -56.80
CA GLU A 133 -0.49 44.67 -56.86
C GLU A 133 -0.90 46.15 -56.80
N GLN A 134 -0.32 46.94 -55.89
CA GLN A 134 -0.57 48.37 -55.83
C GLN A 134 -0.13 49.11 -57.10
N GLN A 135 0.96 48.69 -57.73
CA GLN A 135 1.41 49.27 -59.00
C GLN A 135 0.51 48.86 -60.18
N ALA A 136 0.05 47.60 -60.21
CA ALA A 136 -0.88 47.09 -61.22
C ALA A 136 -2.25 47.76 -61.13
N MET A 137 -2.76 48.00 -59.92
CA MET A 137 -4.01 48.76 -59.70
C MET A 137 -3.91 50.22 -60.18
N LYS A 138 -2.72 50.84 -60.10
CA LYS A 138 -2.50 52.22 -60.61
C LYS A 138 -2.31 52.29 -62.13
N LYS A 139 -1.97 51.18 -62.80
CA LYS A 139 -1.74 51.10 -64.26
C LYS A 139 -2.95 50.55 -65.04
N SER A 140 -3.99 50.06 -64.37
CA SER A 140 -5.28 49.78 -65.03
C SER A 140 -6.02 51.10 -65.28
N PRO A 141 -6.36 51.44 -66.55
CA PRO A 141 -7.21 52.57 -66.91
C PRO A 141 -8.68 52.35 -66.54
#